data_AF-A0A2G4K4Y1-F1
#
_entry.id   AF-A0A2G4K4Y1-F1
#
_cell.length_a   1.000
_cell.length_b   1.000
_cell.length_c   1.000
_cell.angle_alpha   90.00
_cell.angle_beta   90.00
_cell.angle_gamma   90.00
#
_symmetry.space_group_name_H-M   'P 1'
#
loop_
_entity.id
_entity.type
_entity.pdbx_description
1 polymer ?
#
loop_
_entity_poly.entity_id
_entity_poly.type
_entity_poly.pdbx_seq_one_letter_code
_entity_poly.pdbx_strand_id
1 'polypeptide(L)'
;MHPATIALPLLWLVASGTAFVFVFKPYPRWPLVATPARAVAVFLASFLGGAVLVAVTRPKDEAPPPAPRLAPAARALPDPAQVRAHPERFVVLDRVTAFRNKAGDVLVTGGATNVSGLAIAEPRLSCQMAKGRAKAGTVSAVAPGTIPPGGKMIFAALNLGQAEGPWDRWTCQVAGARAS
;
A
#
# COMPACT_ATOMS: atom_id res chain seq x y z
N MET A 1 24.39 -7.38 12.77
CA MET A 1 23.70 -6.38 13.61
C MET A 1 24.66 -5.23 13.84
N HIS A 2 24.44 -4.08 13.20
CA HIS A 2 25.26 -2.88 13.37
C HIS A 2 24.44 -1.83 14.14
N PRO A 3 24.72 -1.58 15.44
CA PRO A 3 24.01 -0.58 16.24
C PRO A 3 24.40 0.89 15.92
N ALA A 4 25.22 1.13 14.88
CA ALA A 4 25.79 2.45 14.59
C ALA A 4 24.90 3.36 13.71
N THR A 5 23.81 2.86 13.11
CA THR A 5 23.09 3.58 12.04
C THR A 5 22.06 4.61 12.52
N ILE A 6 21.68 4.60 13.81
CA ILE A 6 20.59 5.45 14.34
C ILE A 6 21.12 6.60 15.23
N ALA A 7 22.37 6.53 15.69
CA ALA A 7 22.96 7.57 16.55
C ALA A 7 23.14 8.91 15.82
N LEU A 8 23.54 8.89 14.55
CA LEU A 8 23.82 10.09 13.77
C LEU A 8 22.54 10.88 13.41
N PRO A 9 21.44 10.25 12.94
CA PRO A 9 20.17 10.94 12.72
C PRO A 9 19.57 11.50 14.01
N LEU A 10 19.68 10.77 15.13
CA LEU A 10 19.20 11.24 16.43
C LEU A 10 19.98 12.45 16.93
N LEU A 11 21.32 12.43 16.84
CA LEU A 11 22.16 13.58 17.18
C LEU A 11 21.83 14.80 16.31
N TRP A 12 21.55 14.58 15.01
CA TRP A 12 21.17 15.65 14.10
C TRP A 12 19.79 16.24 14.42
N LEU A 13 18.83 15.40 14.82
CA LEU A 13 17.51 15.84 15.29
C LEU A 13 17.62 16.68 16.57
N VAL A 14 18.44 16.26 17.52
CA VAL A 14 18.68 16.99 18.77
C VAL A 14 19.41 18.32 18.52
N ALA A 15 20.42 18.32 17.63
CA ALA A 15 21.10 19.54 17.21
C ALA A 15 20.16 20.51 16.48
N SER A 16 19.29 20.01 15.61
CA SER A 16 18.29 20.82 14.88
C SER A 16 17.24 21.41 15.82
N GLY A 17 16.75 20.60 16.77
CA GLY A 17 15.80 21.06 17.80
C GLY A 17 16.39 22.13 18.71
N THR A 18 17.64 21.95 19.16
CA THR A 18 18.33 22.96 19.99
C THR A 18 18.57 24.26 19.21
N ALA A 19 19.04 24.20 17.96
CA ALA A 19 19.19 25.37 17.10
C ALA A 19 17.87 26.12 16.88
N PHE A 20 16.75 25.41 16.71
CA PHE A 20 15.42 26.02 16.57
C PHE A 20 15.00 26.80 17.82
N VAL A 21 15.21 26.24 19.02
CA VAL A 21 14.89 26.94 20.29
C VAL A 21 15.72 28.22 20.44
N PHE A 22 17.01 28.20 20.06
CA PHE A 22 17.87 29.38 20.13
C PHE A 22 17.46 30.51 19.18
N VAL A 23 16.82 30.20 18.06
CA VAL A 23 16.31 31.21 17.10
C VAL A 23 15.08 31.93 17.67
N PHE A 24 14.15 31.19 18.30
CA PHE A 24 12.89 31.75 18.79
C PHE A 24 12.97 32.31 20.22
N LYS A 25 13.94 31.87 21.03
CA LYS A 25 14.17 32.36 22.39
C LYS A 25 15.66 32.63 22.63
N PRO A 26 16.23 33.66 21.98
CA PRO A 26 17.65 33.97 22.10
C PRO A 26 17.97 34.40 23.54
N TYR A 27 18.90 33.70 24.18
CA TYR A 27 19.44 34.14 25.47
C TYR A 27 20.44 35.27 25.21
N PRO A 28 20.19 36.50 25.72
CA PRO A 28 20.94 37.70 25.35
C PRO A 28 22.40 37.73 25.85
N ARG A 29 22.84 36.72 26.62
CA ARG A 29 24.20 36.61 27.15
C ARG A 29 25.17 35.82 26.25
N TRP A 30 24.72 35.29 25.10
CA TRP A 30 25.55 34.49 24.20
C TRP A 30 25.90 35.26 22.91
N PRO A 31 27.19 35.54 22.63
CA PRO A 31 27.62 36.43 21.55
C PRO A 31 27.36 35.89 20.13
N LEU A 32 27.14 34.57 20.00
CA LEU A 32 26.92 33.90 18.71
C LEU A 32 25.50 34.07 18.14
N VAL A 33 24.52 34.48 18.94
CA VAL A 33 23.09 34.57 18.53
C VAL A 33 22.48 35.95 18.85
N ALA A 34 23.32 36.96 19.04
CA ALA A 34 22.89 38.29 19.50
C ALA A 34 21.99 39.04 18.50
N THR A 35 21.85 38.57 17.25
CA THR A 35 20.94 39.14 16.26
C THR A 35 20.16 38.04 15.52
N PRO A 36 18.86 38.25 15.23
CA PRO A 36 18.03 37.26 14.55
C PRO A 36 18.57 36.88 13.16
N ALA A 37 19.27 37.79 12.49
CA ALA A 37 19.95 37.53 11.22
C ALA A 37 21.06 36.46 11.33
N ARG A 38 21.81 36.44 12.45
CA ARG A 38 22.85 35.42 12.69
C ARG A 38 22.23 34.07 13.06
N ALA A 39 21.12 34.06 13.79
CA ALA A 39 20.39 32.84 14.12
C ALA A 39 19.84 32.15 12.85
N VAL A 40 19.29 32.93 11.92
CA VAL A 40 18.81 32.44 10.62
C VAL A 40 19.96 31.90 9.77
N ALA A 41 21.11 32.57 9.74
CA ALA A 41 22.29 32.10 9.01
C ALA A 41 22.84 30.77 9.55
N VAL A 42 22.90 30.60 10.87
CA VAL A 42 23.31 29.34 11.51
C VAL A 42 22.30 28.22 11.23
N PHE A 43 21.00 28.53 11.26
CA PHE A 43 19.95 27.57 10.91
C PHE A 43 20.09 27.10 9.46
N LEU A 44 20.22 28.02 8.50
CA LEU A 44 20.42 27.71 7.08
C LEU A 44 21.69 26.90 6.84
N ALA A 45 22.81 27.26 7.46
CA ALA A 45 24.06 26.52 7.34
C ALA A 45 23.93 25.09 7.88
N SER A 46 23.22 24.90 8.99
CA SER A 46 22.98 23.58 9.59
C SER A 46 22.04 22.72 8.73
N PHE A 47 21.00 23.34 8.16
CA PHE A 47 19.98 22.68 7.34
C PHE A 47 20.55 22.27 5.98
N LEU A 48 21.30 23.16 5.31
CA LEU A 48 21.98 22.88 4.05
C LEU A 48 23.12 21.87 4.24
N GLY A 49 23.89 21.97 5.33
CA GLY A 49 24.92 20.99 5.67
C GLY A 49 24.34 19.59 5.93
N GLY A 50 23.18 19.50 6.58
CA GLY A 50 22.45 18.25 6.79
C GLY A 50 21.93 17.61 5.50
N ALA A 51 21.39 18.42 4.58
CA ALA A 51 20.90 17.94 3.28
C ALA A 51 22.03 17.35 2.42
N VAL A 52 23.22 17.97 2.44
CA VAL A 52 24.40 17.46 1.73
C VAL A 52 24.91 16.16 2.38
N LEU A 53 24.94 16.06 3.71
CA LEU A 53 25.34 14.81 4.38
C LEU A 53 24.37 13.66 4.10
N VAL A 54 23.06 13.92 4.06
CA VAL A 54 22.06 12.89 3.71
C VAL A 54 22.20 12.46 2.25
N ALA A 55 22.54 13.36 1.33
CA ALA A 55 22.76 13.02 -0.07
C ALA A 55 24.02 12.14 -0.28
N VAL A 56 25.10 12.38 0.49
CA VAL A 56 26.38 11.65 0.36
C VAL A 56 26.38 10.34 1.17
N THR A 57 25.57 10.24 2.23
CA THR A 57 25.44 9.02 3.05
C THR A 57 24.30 8.09 2.61
N ARG A 58 23.52 8.45 1.59
CA ARG A 58 22.65 7.46 0.95
C ARG A 58 23.54 6.35 0.38
N PRO A 59 23.32 5.08 0.77
CA PRO A 59 23.96 3.97 0.10
C PRO A 59 23.63 4.08 -1.38
N LYS A 60 24.67 4.22 -2.20
CA LYS A 60 24.59 4.24 -3.65
C LYS A 60 24.39 2.80 -4.13
N ASP A 61 23.28 2.18 -3.72
CA ASP A 61 22.89 0.83 -4.12
C ASP A 61 21.39 0.65 -3.91
N GLU A 62 20.60 1.35 -4.72
CA GLU A 62 19.39 0.72 -5.24
C GLU A 62 19.62 0.71 -6.75
N ALA A 63 20.13 -0.41 -7.25
CA ALA A 63 20.02 -0.71 -8.67
C ALA A 63 18.57 -0.39 -9.09
N PRO A 64 18.35 0.25 -10.24
CA PRO A 64 16.98 0.45 -10.72
C PRO A 64 16.26 -0.90 -10.57
N PRO A 65 15.05 -0.94 -9.97
CA PRO A 65 14.37 -2.20 -9.71
C PRO A 65 14.46 -3.01 -10.99
N PRO A 66 14.99 -4.25 -10.95
CA PRO A 66 15.23 -5.00 -12.16
C PRO A 66 13.94 -4.94 -12.95
N ALA A 67 14.01 -4.40 -14.18
CA ALA A 67 12.86 -4.25 -15.04
C ALA A 67 12.05 -5.54 -14.92
N PRO A 68 10.75 -5.47 -14.57
CA PRO A 68 9.97 -6.66 -14.26
C PRO A 68 10.24 -7.65 -15.37
N ARG A 69 10.83 -8.80 -15.03
CA ARG A 69 11.07 -9.86 -16.01
C ARG A 69 9.72 -10.08 -16.66
N LEU A 70 9.59 -9.67 -17.92
CA LEU A 70 8.43 -10.00 -18.72
C LEU A 70 8.30 -11.51 -18.58
N ALA A 71 7.22 -11.95 -17.91
CA ALA A 71 6.94 -13.34 -17.70
C ALA A 71 7.09 -14.04 -19.07
N PRO A 72 7.74 -15.21 -19.13
CA PRO A 72 8.15 -15.83 -20.39
C PRO A 72 7.05 -15.73 -21.43
N ALA A 73 7.26 -14.83 -22.39
CA ALA A 73 6.37 -14.57 -23.51
C ALA A 73 6.46 -15.75 -24.47
N ALA A 74 5.76 -16.85 -24.13
CA ALA A 74 5.38 -17.97 -25.00
C ALA A 74 4.68 -19.12 -24.25
N ARG A 75 4.15 -18.92 -23.03
CA ARG A 75 3.00 -19.75 -22.64
C ARG A 75 1.85 -19.24 -23.48
N ALA A 76 1.36 -20.07 -24.40
CA ALA A 76 0.16 -19.77 -25.20
C ALA A 76 -0.84 -19.05 -24.30
N LEU A 77 -1.23 -17.82 -24.67
CA LEU A 77 -2.19 -17.07 -23.88
C LEU A 77 -3.38 -18.00 -23.63
N PRO A 78 -3.83 -18.13 -22.37
CA PRO A 78 -4.96 -19.00 -22.08
C PRO A 78 -6.14 -18.54 -22.93
N ASP A 79 -6.93 -19.48 -23.45
CA ASP A 79 -8.15 -19.13 -24.15
C ASP A 79 -9.03 -18.27 -23.22
N PRO A 80 -9.52 -17.09 -23.66
CA PRO A 80 -10.44 -16.27 -22.87
C PRO A 80 -11.64 -17.06 -22.30
N ALA A 81 -12.09 -18.12 -22.99
CA ALA A 81 -13.14 -19.01 -22.48
C ALA A 81 -12.71 -19.77 -21.22
N GLN A 82 -11.44 -20.19 -21.13
CA GLN A 82 -10.90 -20.84 -19.93
C GLN A 82 -10.82 -19.89 -18.74
N VAL A 83 -10.46 -18.62 -18.98
CA VAL A 83 -10.45 -17.60 -17.92
C VAL A 83 -11.86 -17.32 -17.42
N ARG A 84 -12.86 -17.34 -18.30
CA ARG A 84 -14.28 -17.21 -17.92
C ARG A 84 -14.80 -18.44 -17.16
N ALA A 85 -14.35 -19.64 -17.53
CA ALA A 85 -14.74 -20.89 -16.89
C ALA A 85 -14.08 -21.10 -15.52
N HIS A 86 -12.82 -20.68 -15.36
CA HIS A 86 -12.01 -20.90 -14.16
C HIS A 86 -11.26 -19.63 -13.71
N PRO A 87 -11.98 -18.52 -13.42
CA PRO A 87 -11.36 -17.25 -13.06
C PRO A 87 -10.51 -17.34 -11.79
N GLU A 88 -10.84 -18.25 -10.87
CA GLU A 88 -10.09 -18.53 -9.64
C GLU A 88 -8.65 -19.00 -9.87
N ARG A 89 -8.33 -19.52 -11.05
CA ARG A 89 -6.97 -19.94 -11.42
C ARG A 89 -6.12 -18.80 -11.95
N PHE A 90 -6.76 -17.73 -12.42
CA PHE A 90 -6.10 -16.62 -13.12
C PHE A 90 -6.14 -15.31 -12.32
N VAL A 91 -6.97 -15.23 -11.28
CA VAL A 91 -7.06 -14.09 -10.38
C VAL A 91 -6.83 -14.54 -8.94
N VAL A 92 -5.73 -14.09 -8.34
CA VAL A 92 -5.36 -14.39 -6.96
C VAL A 92 -5.81 -13.24 -6.05
N LEU A 93 -6.61 -13.56 -5.04
CA LEU A 93 -7.03 -12.59 -4.03
C LEU A 93 -5.96 -12.41 -2.96
N ASP A 94 -5.68 -11.17 -2.58
CA ASP A 94 -4.64 -10.79 -1.63
C ASP A 94 -5.21 -9.92 -0.52
N ARG A 95 -4.98 -10.32 0.74
CA ARG A 95 -5.40 -9.62 1.97
C ARG A 95 -6.86 -9.12 1.95
N VAL A 96 -7.79 -10.00 1.56
CA VAL A 96 -9.21 -9.65 1.48
C VAL A 96 -9.86 -9.66 2.86
N THR A 97 -10.35 -8.49 3.28
CA THR A 97 -11.08 -8.30 4.54
C THR A 97 -12.51 -7.85 4.26
N ALA A 98 -13.46 -8.45 4.96
CA ALA A 98 -14.85 -8.05 4.93
C ALA A 98 -15.22 -7.34 6.23
N PHE A 99 -16.03 -6.30 6.15
CA PHE A 99 -16.57 -5.59 7.31
C PHE A 99 -18.01 -5.18 7.03
N ARG A 100 -18.78 -5.00 8.10
CA ARG A 100 -20.15 -4.53 8.02
C ARG A 100 -20.20 -3.02 8.26
N ASN A 101 -20.84 -2.27 7.38
CA ASN A 101 -21.07 -0.84 7.60
C ASN A 101 -22.26 -0.59 8.55
N LYS A 102 -22.51 0.67 8.89
CA LYS A 102 -23.66 1.05 9.76
C LYS A 102 -25.02 0.74 9.14
N ALA A 103 -25.13 0.70 7.81
CA ALA A 103 -26.36 0.36 7.09
C ALA A 103 -26.61 -1.15 6.99
N GLY A 104 -25.67 -1.98 7.46
CA GLY A 104 -25.77 -3.43 7.43
C GLY A 104 -25.16 -4.09 6.18
N ASP A 105 -24.62 -3.31 5.24
CA ASP A 105 -23.98 -3.83 4.04
C ASP A 105 -22.62 -4.44 4.35
N VAL A 106 -22.26 -5.46 3.57
CA VAL A 106 -20.96 -6.09 3.59
C VAL A 106 -20.06 -5.36 2.60
N LEU A 107 -19.04 -4.70 3.15
CA LEU A 107 -17.99 -4.03 2.39
C LEU A 107 -16.72 -4.87 2.42
N VAL A 108 -16.04 -4.94 1.29
CA VAL A 108 -14.80 -5.72 1.15
C VAL A 108 -13.66 -4.85 0.67
N THR A 109 -12.51 -4.99 1.33
CA THR A 109 -11.26 -4.31 0.98
C THR A 109 -10.18 -5.35 0.74
N GLY A 110 -9.31 -5.13 -0.24
CA GLY A 110 -8.23 -6.06 -0.57
C GLY A 110 -7.67 -5.84 -1.96
N GLY A 111 -6.97 -6.84 -2.48
CA GLY A 111 -6.44 -6.83 -3.84
C GLY A 111 -6.80 -8.08 -4.64
N ALA A 112 -6.79 -7.95 -5.95
CA ALA A 112 -6.88 -9.03 -6.92
C ALA A 112 -5.71 -8.91 -7.91
N THR A 113 -4.89 -9.95 -8.00
CA THR A 113 -3.72 -10.01 -8.88
C THR A 113 -4.03 -10.92 -10.06
N ASN A 114 -3.85 -10.40 -11.26
CA ASN A 114 -3.98 -11.17 -12.49
C ASN A 114 -2.67 -11.89 -12.79
N VAL A 115 -2.70 -13.22 -12.76
CA VAL A 115 -1.54 -14.07 -13.07
C VAL A 115 -1.56 -14.58 -14.51
N SER A 116 -2.56 -14.17 -15.30
CA SER A 116 -2.66 -14.47 -16.73
C SER A 116 -1.96 -13.42 -17.59
N GLY A 117 -1.77 -13.77 -18.88
CA GLY A 117 -1.31 -12.84 -19.92
C GLY A 117 -2.43 -12.03 -20.59
N LEU A 118 -3.69 -12.20 -20.19
CA LEU A 118 -4.85 -11.48 -20.73
C LEU A 118 -5.31 -10.38 -19.79
N ALA A 119 -5.97 -9.33 -20.29
CA ALA A 119 -6.61 -8.37 -19.43
C ALA A 119 -7.90 -8.97 -18.85
N ILE A 120 -8.14 -8.78 -17.55
CA ILE A 120 -9.32 -9.33 -16.88
C ILE A 120 -10.21 -8.19 -16.39
N ALA A 121 -11.35 -8.01 -17.03
CA ALA A 121 -12.35 -7.03 -16.69
C ALA A 121 -13.42 -7.59 -15.73
N GLU A 122 -13.93 -6.69 -14.89
CA GLU A 122 -15.13 -6.89 -14.08
C GLU A 122 -15.14 -8.21 -13.28
N PRO A 123 -14.11 -8.49 -12.45
CA PRO A 123 -14.09 -9.70 -11.66
C PRO A 123 -15.23 -9.67 -10.63
N ARG A 124 -16.05 -10.72 -10.64
CA ARG A 124 -17.13 -10.93 -9.69
C ARG A 124 -16.58 -11.60 -8.44
N LEU A 125 -16.63 -10.90 -7.32
CA LEU A 125 -16.27 -11.42 -6.01
C LEU A 125 -17.51 -12.03 -5.36
N SER A 126 -17.35 -13.23 -4.80
CA SER A 126 -18.37 -13.91 -4.01
C SER A 126 -17.78 -14.28 -2.66
N CYS A 127 -18.39 -13.81 -1.59
CA CYS A 127 -17.98 -14.10 -0.23
C CYS A 127 -19.03 -14.93 0.49
N GLN A 128 -18.63 -16.10 0.95
CA GLN A 128 -19.45 -16.94 1.82
C GLN A 128 -19.29 -16.47 3.26
N MET A 129 -20.40 -16.25 3.94
CA MET A 129 -20.44 -15.74 5.31
C MET A 129 -20.85 -16.87 6.25
N ALA A 130 -20.25 -16.92 7.43
CA ALA A 130 -20.54 -17.93 8.45
C ALA A 130 -20.64 -17.31 9.84
N LYS A 131 -21.43 -17.94 10.70
CA LYS A 131 -21.56 -17.63 12.13
C LYS A 131 -21.27 -18.87 12.95
N GLY A 132 -20.13 -18.90 13.64
CA GLY A 132 -19.63 -20.15 14.19
C GLY A 132 -19.60 -21.20 13.07
N ARG A 133 -20.13 -22.40 13.29
CA ARG A 133 -20.16 -23.48 12.28
C ARG A 133 -21.30 -23.37 11.25
N ALA A 134 -22.25 -22.46 11.44
CA ALA A 134 -23.41 -22.32 10.56
C ALA A 134 -23.10 -21.42 9.36
N LYS A 135 -23.64 -21.76 8.18
CA LYS A 135 -23.64 -20.87 7.01
C LYS A 135 -24.62 -19.72 7.26
N ALA A 136 -24.19 -18.49 7.04
CA ALA A 136 -24.96 -17.26 7.28
C ALA A 136 -25.37 -16.54 5.98
N GLY A 137 -25.06 -17.12 4.81
CA GLY A 137 -25.41 -16.60 3.49
C GLY A 137 -24.20 -16.42 2.58
N THR A 138 -24.45 -16.02 1.34
CA THR A 138 -23.41 -15.65 0.36
C THR A 138 -23.75 -14.30 -0.24
N VAL A 139 -22.78 -13.39 -0.27
CA VAL A 139 -22.91 -12.06 -0.87
C VAL A 139 -21.95 -11.94 -2.05
N SER A 140 -22.34 -11.20 -3.09
CA SER A 140 -21.52 -11.09 -4.30
C SER A 140 -21.72 -9.75 -5.00
N ALA A 141 -20.64 -9.22 -5.56
CA ALA A 141 -20.70 -8.07 -6.46
C ALA A 141 -19.57 -8.11 -7.49
N VAL A 142 -19.73 -7.29 -8.52
CA VAL A 142 -18.72 -7.08 -9.55
C VAL A 142 -17.82 -5.94 -9.11
N ALA A 143 -16.51 -6.18 -9.05
CA ALA A 143 -15.54 -5.11 -8.84
C ALA A 143 -15.39 -4.34 -10.16
N PRO A 144 -15.68 -3.03 -10.20
CA PRO A 144 -15.58 -2.26 -11.43
C PRO A 144 -14.12 -2.08 -11.83
N GLY A 145 -13.85 -2.20 -13.13
CA GLY A 145 -12.53 -1.97 -13.71
C GLY A 145 -11.90 -3.20 -14.34
N THR A 146 -10.65 -3.03 -14.76
CA THR A 146 -9.88 -4.04 -15.48
C THR A 146 -8.52 -4.24 -14.82
N ILE A 147 -8.16 -5.49 -14.59
CA ILE A 147 -6.84 -5.88 -14.10
C ILE A 147 -5.94 -6.13 -15.33
N PRO A 148 -4.88 -5.33 -15.55
CA PRO A 148 -3.99 -5.56 -16.68
C PRO A 148 -3.25 -6.90 -16.55
N PRO A 149 -2.72 -7.45 -17.66
CA PRO A 149 -1.90 -8.67 -17.64
C PRO A 149 -0.75 -8.57 -16.63
N GLY A 150 -0.61 -9.57 -15.74
CA GLY A 150 0.40 -9.55 -14.67
C GLY A 150 0.21 -8.46 -13.60
N GLY A 151 -0.87 -7.67 -13.69
CA GLY A 151 -1.12 -6.51 -12.84
C GLY A 151 -1.96 -6.83 -11.61
N LYS A 152 -2.19 -5.81 -10.80
CA LYS A 152 -3.00 -5.89 -9.57
C LYS A 152 -4.02 -4.77 -9.54
N MET A 153 -5.24 -5.10 -9.13
CA MET A 153 -6.30 -4.15 -8.80
C MET A 153 -6.51 -4.16 -7.28
N ILE A 154 -6.72 -2.98 -6.71
CA ILE A 154 -7.04 -2.80 -5.30
C ILE A 154 -8.48 -2.32 -5.22
N PHE A 155 -9.29 -2.97 -4.40
CA PHE A 155 -10.64 -2.53 -4.09
C PHE A 155 -10.67 -2.01 -2.66
N ALA A 156 -11.17 -0.80 -2.51
CA ALA A 156 -11.43 -0.16 -1.22
C ALA A 156 -12.94 -0.12 -1.01
N ALA A 157 -13.43 -0.84 0.00
CA ALA A 157 -14.84 -0.84 0.39
C ALA A 157 -15.82 -1.20 -0.75
N LEU A 158 -15.53 -2.24 -1.52
CA LEU A 158 -16.47 -2.78 -2.50
C LEU A 158 -17.73 -3.29 -1.79
N ASN A 159 -18.88 -2.75 -2.15
CA ASN A 159 -20.16 -3.16 -1.56
C ASN A 159 -20.67 -4.46 -2.20
N LEU A 160 -20.78 -5.52 -1.39
CA LEU A 160 -21.30 -6.83 -1.80
C LEU A 160 -22.81 -7.01 -1.55
N GLY A 161 -23.47 -5.99 -0.99
CA GLY A 161 -24.86 -6.03 -0.55
C GLY A 161 -25.02 -6.48 0.90
N GLN A 162 -26.24 -6.89 1.25
CA GLN A 162 -26.59 -7.25 2.63
C GLN A 162 -26.47 -8.76 2.86
N ALA A 163 -25.86 -9.14 3.98
CA ALA A 163 -25.87 -10.53 4.44
C ALA A 163 -27.17 -10.81 5.19
N GLU A 164 -27.79 -11.96 4.92
CA GLU A 164 -29.08 -12.41 5.49
C GLU A 164 -29.08 -12.48 7.02
N GLY A 165 -27.91 -12.72 7.64
CA GLY A 165 -27.78 -12.82 9.09
C GLY A 165 -26.46 -12.28 9.65
N PRO A 166 -26.29 -12.32 10.98
CA PRO A 166 -25.02 -12.00 11.62
C PRO A 166 -23.95 -13.03 11.22
N TRP A 167 -22.70 -12.59 11.10
CA TRP A 167 -21.56 -13.42 10.73
C TRP A 167 -20.33 -13.02 11.55
N ASP A 168 -19.39 -13.94 11.70
CA ASP A 168 -18.09 -13.72 12.33
C ASP A 168 -16.91 -14.24 11.50
N ARG A 169 -17.18 -15.01 10.45
CA ARG A 169 -16.19 -15.53 9.52
C ARG A 169 -16.66 -15.35 8.09
N TRP A 170 -15.70 -15.19 7.18
CA TRP A 170 -15.96 -15.05 5.76
C TRP A 170 -14.86 -15.73 4.94
N THR A 171 -15.21 -16.10 3.71
CA THR A 171 -14.24 -16.58 2.71
C THR A 171 -14.67 -16.06 1.35
N CYS A 172 -13.76 -15.35 0.68
CA CYS A 172 -14.02 -14.73 -0.61
C CYS A 172 -13.30 -15.48 -1.72
N GLN A 173 -13.95 -15.57 -2.87
CA GLN A 173 -13.42 -16.16 -4.09
C GLN A 173 -13.86 -15.36 -5.30
N VAL A 174 -13.14 -15.51 -6.41
CA VAL A 174 -13.52 -14.95 -7.70
C VAL A 174 -14.48 -15.94 -8.35
N ALA A 175 -15.74 -15.53 -8.51
CA ALA A 175 -16.81 -16.37 -9.05
C ALA A 175 -17.05 -16.16 -10.56
N GLY A 176 -16.48 -15.10 -11.13
CA GLY A 176 -16.62 -14.76 -12.53
C GLY A 176 -15.61 -13.70 -12.94
N ALA A 177 -15.20 -13.69 -14.19
CA ALA A 177 -14.39 -12.61 -14.75
C ALA A 177 -14.51 -12.60 -16.29
N ARG A 178 -14.28 -11.45 -16.92
CA ARG A 178 -14.25 -11.33 -18.39
C ARG A 178 -12.81 -11.16 -18.84
N ALA A 179 -12.33 -12.03 -19.72
CA ALA A 179 -11.01 -11.88 -20.32
C ALA A 179 -11.09 -11.31 -21.75
N SER A 180 -10.11 -10.47 -22.09
CA SER A 180 -9.89 -9.82 -23.40
C SER A 180 -8.41 -9.72 -23.72
#